data_AF-A0A445AUS8-F1
#
_entry.id   AF-A0A445AUS8-F1
#
_cell.length_a   1.000
_cell.length_b   1.000
_cell.length_c   1.000
_cell.angle_alpha   90.00
_cell.angle_beta   90.00
_cell.angle_gamma   90.00
#
_symmetry.space_group_name_H-M   'P 1'
#
loop_
_entity.id
_entity.type
_entity.pdbx_description
1 polymer ?
#
loop_
_entity_poly.entity_id
_entity_poly.type
_entity_poly.pdbx_seq_one_letter_code
_entity_poly.pdbx_strand_id
1 'polypeptide(L)'
;MACYHIAGTKGIYYTREPYSNVDAVHVTRFIGLASVGNKDKQKFIHALSPTPASTMSSTEIAMKTTNSTLSPYTLMEKSTSPKDVSKRSGDVMSDDQYWRYDVSQKRRRHDAGDGEKICFKFVSSGSCPRGEKCNFRHDGDARERYKRGVCFDFLNKGKCERGPDCSFKHSLQNEGDMPPSRRPGSENTRSKECWFCLSSPNVESHLIISIGENYYLALAKGPLVEDHVLIVPVEHMPSTLSLSSESEVELCRFQNSLQRYCKSQGKEVIFFEWVSIRGTHANLQAIPIPSSKAVMVEKAFNLAAQKMGFKFVSKNFDSISDGRKFLKTQADGESSLFYAEIPGGTILLHRVEEKVRFPAQFGREVLAGLLNMADNADWRNRKHNKEEEMKIVEDFKSRFQEYDPNC
;
A
#
# COMPACT_ATOMS: atom_id res chain seq x y z
N MET A 1 6.42 2.71 27.60
CA MET A 1 6.89 2.02 26.37
C MET A 1 6.43 0.55 26.42
N ALA A 2 6.24 -0.12 25.26
CA ALA A 2 5.57 -1.42 25.22
C ALA A 2 6.55 -2.60 25.05
N CYS A 3 6.32 -3.69 25.78
CA CYS A 3 6.91 -5.00 25.54
C CYS A 3 6.28 -5.65 24.29
N TYR A 4 7.03 -6.41 23.50
CA TYR A 4 6.52 -7.05 22.29
C TYR A 4 6.43 -8.56 22.46
N HIS A 5 5.27 -9.13 22.12
CA HIS A 5 5.05 -10.56 22.02
C HIS A 5 4.85 -10.92 20.55
N ILE A 6 5.79 -11.68 19.99
CA ILE A 6 5.78 -12.08 18.58
C ILE A 6 5.39 -13.56 18.46
N ALA A 7 4.43 -13.88 17.59
CA ALA A 7 4.02 -15.25 17.29
C ALA A 7 4.03 -15.51 15.78
N GLY A 8 4.67 -16.60 15.34
CA GLY A 8 4.74 -16.98 13.92
C GLY A 8 4.06 -18.31 13.56
N THR A 9 3.56 -19.05 14.55
CA THR A 9 3.20 -20.48 14.39
C THR A 9 1.92 -20.75 13.60
N LYS A 10 1.04 -19.76 13.45
CA LYS A 10 -0.25 -19.91 12.75
C LYS A 10 -0.21 -19.45 11.30
N GLY A 11 0.90 -18.86 10.83
CA GLY A 11 1.04 -18.40 9.45
C GLY A 11 0.05 -17.31 9.04
N ILE A 12 -0.54 -16.60 10.02
CA ILE A 12 -1.55 -15.55 9.84
C ILE A 12 -1.07 -14.26 10.51
N TYR A 13 -1.27 -13.13 9.84
CA TYR A 13 -1.03 -11.82 10.45
C TYR A 13 -2.17 -11.46 11.38
N TYR A 14 -1.82 -11.12 12.62
CA TYR A 14 -2.79 -10.67 13.62
C TYR A 14 -2.12 -9.66 14.54
N THR A 15 -2.72 -8.49 14.69
CA THR A 15 -2.36 -7.57 15.77
C THR A 15 -3.60 -7.24 16.56
N ARG A 16 -3.38 -6.92 17.83
CA ARG A 16 -4.44 -6.44 18.70
C ARG A 16 -3.99 -5.20 19.43
N GLU A 17 -4.96 -4.54 20.03
CA GLU A 17 -4.72 -3.43 20.93
C GLU A 17 -3.74 -3.84 22.04
N PRO A 18 -2.85 -2.94 22.46
CA PRO A 18 -1.92 -3.21 23.54
C PRO A 18 -2.66 -3.65 24.81
N TYR A 19 -2.06 -4.52 25.60
CA TYR A 19 -2.68 -5.03 26.82
C TYR A 19 -1.75 -5.04 28.02
N SER A 20 -2.33 -4.85 29.19
CA SER A 20 -1.62 -4.98 30.46
C SER A 20 -1.78 -6.39 31.02
N ASN A 21 -0.66 -7.04 31.39
CA ASN A 21 -0.72 -8.28 32.17
C ASN A 21 -0.99 -7.97 33.64
N VAL A 22 -1.65 -8.91 34.34
CA VAL A 22 -2.11 -8.73 35.72
C VAL A 22 -0.95 -8.38 36.68
N ASP A 23 0.24 -8.91 36.42
CA ASP A 23 1.43 -8.71 37.24
C ASP A 23 2.54 -7.87 36.55
N ALA A 24 2.25 -7.28 35.39
CA ALA A 24 3.25 -6.49 34.65
C ALA A 24 3.00 -4.99 34.77
N VAL A 25 4.07 -4.26 35.09
CA VAL A 25 4.07 -2.78 35.12
C VAL A 25 4.00 -2.19 33.70
N HIS A 26 4.44 -2.95 32.69
CA HIS A 26 4.49 -2.53 31.29
C HIS A 26 3.27 -2.99 30.48
N VAL A 27 3.00 -2.27 29.39
CA VAL A 27 2.01 -2.67 28.38
C VAL A 27 2.67 -3.62 27.36
N THR A 28 1.94 -4.61 26.88
CA THR A 28 2.41 -5.57 25.86
C THR A 28 1.68 -5.37 24.53
N ARG A 29 2.41 -5.34 23.42
CA ARG A 29 1.90 -5.39 22.05
C ARG A 29 2.08 -6.79 21.49
N PHE A 30 1.03 -7.37 20.93
CA PHE A 30 1.10 -8.69 20.29
C PHE A 30 1.13 -8.54 18.77
N ILE A 31 2.06 -9.25 18.14
CA ILE A 31 2.23 -9.30 16.68
C ILE A 31 2.32 -10.76 16.24
N GLY A 32 1.28 -11.21 15.56
CA GLY A 32 1.26 -12.44 14.78
C GLY A 32 1.76 -12.16 13.37
N LEU A 33 2.72 -12.94 12.85
CA LEU A 33 3.22 -12.81 11.48
C LEU A 33 2.71 -13.93 10.58
N ALA A 34 2.40 -13.58 9.34
CA ALA A 34 2.04 -14.55 8.31
C ALA A 34 3.25 -15.27 7.70
N SER A 35 3.02 -16.36 6.97
CA SER A 35 4.09 -17.05 6.25
C SER A 35 4.65 -16.21 5.09
N VAL A 36 5.95 -16.30 4.84
CA VAL A 36 6.58 -15.66 3.67
C VAL A 36 5.95 -16.21 2.38
N GLY A 37 5.53 -15.33 1.47
CA GLY A 37 4.87 -15.72 0.23
C GLY A 37 3.44 -16.25 0.39
N ASN A 38 2.76 -15.93 1.50
CA ASN A 38 1.36 -16.30 1.71
C ASN A 38 0.43 -15.74 0.60
N LYS A 39 -0.59 -16.52 0.22
CA LYS A 39 -1.52 -16.18 -0.89
C LYS A 39 -2.41 -14.97 -0.58
N ASP A 40 -2.62 -14.70 0.70
CA ASP A 40 -3.48 -13.62 1.20
C ASP A 40 -2.73 -12.30 1.45
N LYS A 41 -1.42 -12.23 1.11
CA LYS A 41 -0.52 -11.08 1.29
C LYS A 41 -0.53 -10.44 2.68
N GLN A 42 -0.82 -11.23 3.70
CA GLN A 42 -0.78 -10.84 5.09
C GLN A 42 0.65 -10.44 5.50
N LYS A 43 0.79 -9.47 6.40
CA LYS A 43 2.08 -8.96 6.87
C LYS A 43 2.90 -10.11 7.48
N PHE A 44 4.00 -10.45 6.81
CA PHE A 44 4.93 -11.52 7.21
C PHE A 44 6.24 -10.98 7.80
N ILE A 45 6.43 -9.65 7.74
CA ILE A 45 7.58 -8.94 8.27
C ILE A 45 7.10 -7.74 9.09
N HIS A 46 7.78 -7.46 10.20
CA HIS A 46 7.52 -6.31 11.05
C HIS A 46 8.85 -5.85 11.66
N ALA A 47 9.24 -4.61 11.39
CA ALA A 47 10.46 -4.02 11.94
C ALA A 47 10.17 -3.46 13.33
N LEU A 48 11.07 -3.71 14.27
CA LEU A 48 11.01 -3.22 15.65
C LEU A 48 12.35 -2.60 16.00
N SER A 49 12.34 -1.43 16.64
CA SER A 49 13.52 -0.85 17.29
C SER A 49 13.30 -0.84 18.82
N PRO A 50 13.47 -1.99 19.50
CA PRO A 50 13.20 -2.09 20.93
C PRO A 50 14.33 -1.46 21.75
N THR A 51 13.99 -0.56 22.67
CA THR A 51 14.92 -0.09 23.70
C THR A 51 14.98 -1.10 24.86
N PRO A 52 16.17 -1.53 25.31
CA PRO A 52 16.29 -2.44 26.44
C PRO A 52 15.65 -1.88 27.72
N ALA A 53 14.85 -2.68 28.41
CA ALA A 53 14.19 -2.24 29.65
C ALA A 53 15.17 -1.86 30.77
N SER A 54 16.40 -2.39 30.73
CA SER A 54 17.47 -2.08 31.68
C SER A 54 18.02 -0.65 31.57
N THR A 55 17.80 0.03 30.44
CA THR A 55 18.27 1.40 30.20
C THR A 55 17.15 2.43 30.36
N MET A 56 15.97 2.02 30.83
CA MET A 56 14.79 2.86 30.95
C MET A 56 14.47 3.21 32.41
N SER A 57 13.84 4.36 32.64
CA SER A 57 13.32 4.73 33.97
C SER A 57 12.02 3.99 34.30
N SER A 58 11.79 3.72 35.59
CA SER A 58 10.57 3.06 36.07
C SER A 58 9.27 3.79 35.64
N THR A 59 9.33 5.11 35.50
CA THR A 59 8.23 5.95 35.03
C THR A 59 7.92 5.77 33.54
N GLU A 60 8.93 5.60 32.69
CA GLU A 60 8.74 5.37 31.24
C GLU A 60 8.21 3.96 30.95
N ILE A 61 8.59 2.98 31.79
CA ILE A 61 8.10 1.60 31.72
C ILE A 61 6.61 1.54 32.10
N ALA A 62 6.18 2.34 33.09
CA ALA A 62 4.81 2.36 33.59
C ALA A 62 3.82 3.21 32.77
N MET A 63 4.29 3.93 31.74
CA MET A 63 3.43 4.75 30.88
C MET A 63 2.44 3.88 30.11
N LYS A 64 1.15 3.98 30.47
CA LYS A 64 0.03 3.31 29.82
C LYS A 64 -0.53 4.20 28.70
N THR A 65 -0.79 3.61 27.54
CA THR A 65 -1.51 4.27 26.44
C THR A 65 -3.02 4.25 26.70
N THR A 66 -3.75 5.28 26.26
CA THR A 66 -5.20 5.44 26.45
C THR A 66 -6.04 4.29 25.89
N ASN A 67 -5.52 3.52 24.92
CA ASN A 67 -6.19 2.39 24.27
C ASN A 67 -5.71 1.01 24.80
N SER A 68 -5.27 0.92 26.06
CA SER A 68 -4.81 -0.34 26.65
C SER A 68 -5.98 -1.21 27.11
N THR A 69 -5.99 -2.48 26.69
CA THR A 69 -6.99 -3.49 27.08
C THR A 69 -6.47 -4.42 28.19
N LEU A 70 -7.35 -5.24 28.78
CA LEU A 70 -6.95 -6.29 29.72
C LEU A 70 -6.24 -7.45 28.99
N SER A 71 -5.41 -8.19 29.72
CA SER A 71 -4.71 -9.36 29.18
C SER A 71 -5.68 -10.41 28.64
N PRO A 72 -5.46 -10.94 27.43
CA PRO A 72 -6.32 -11.95 26.82
C PRO A 72 -6.09 -13.35 27.40
N TYR A 73 -5.14 -13.51 28.33
CA TYR A 73 -4.75 -14.79 28.92
C TYR A 73 -5.38 -15.07 30.28
N THR A 74 -6.49 -14.41 30.64
CA THR A 74 -7.23 -14.75 31.85
C THR A 74 -7.73 -16.19 31.74
N LEU A 75 -7.07 -17.09 32.48
CA LEU A 75 -7.53 -18.45 32.71
C LEU A 75 -8.90 -18.35 33.38
N MET A 76 -9.96 -18.64 32.63
CA MET A 76 -11.24 -19.01 33.23
C MET A 76 -10.97 -20.23 34.10
N GLU A 77 -10.99 -20.04 35.42
CA GLU A 77 -11.06 -21.14 36.38
C GLU A 77 -12.31 -21.95 36.04
N LYS A 78 -12.09 -23.14 35.46
CA LYS A 78 -13.15 -24.08 35.13
C LYS A 78 -13.87 -24.47 36.42
N SER A 79 -15.11 -24.02 36.56
CA SER A 79 -16.04 -24.54 37.54
C SER A 79 -16.23 -26.04 37.31
N THR A 80 -15.99 -26.81 38.37
CA THR A 80 -16.18 -28.26 38.45
C THR A 80 -17.67 -28.62 38.57
N SER A 81 -18.15 -29.52 37.68
CA SER A 81 -18.94 -30.74 37.99
C SER A 81 -19.59 -31.31 36.70
N PRO A 82 -20.15 -32.53 36.69
CA PRO A 82 -19.45 -33.81 36.77
C PRO A 82 -19.76 -34.78 35.60
N LYS A 83 -18.80 -35.69 35.35
CA LYS A 83 -18.89 -37.04 34.73
C LYS A 83 -19.94 -37.28 33.62
N ASP A 84 -19.48 -37.60 32.42
CA ASP A 84 -19.79 -38.92 31.87
C ASP A 84 -18.69 -39.47 30.96
N VAL A 85 -18.57 -40.79 31.01
CA VAL A 85 -17.50 -41.64 30.47
C VAL A 85 -17.88 -42.09 29.06
N SER A 86 -16.96 -42.01 28.09
CA SER A 86 -16.57 -43.20 27.30
C SER A 86 -15.55 -42.93 26.17
N LYS A 87 -14.49 -43.74 26.25
CA LYS A 87 -13.70 -44.41 25.18
C LYS A 87 -12.88 -43.60 24.17
N ARG A 88 -11.57 -43.66 24.41
CA ARG A 88 -10.46 -43.71 23.44
C ARG A 88 -10.58 -44.86 22.44
N SER A 89 -10.00 -44.67 21.26
CA SER A 89 -8.84 -45.42 20.69
C SER A 89 -8.51 -44.75 19.33
N GLY A 90 -7.30 -44.21 19.10
CA GLY A 90 -6.04 -44.91 18.75
C GLY A 90 -5.89 -44.85 17.22
N ASP A 91 -4.76 -44.58 16.56
CA ASP A 91 -3.36 -44.42 16.96
C ASP A 91 -2.58 -43.95 15.68
N VAL A 92 -1.45 -43.24 15.85
CA VAL A 92 -0.14 -43.34 15.11
C VAL A 92 -0.12 -43.25 13.55
N MET A 93 0.81 -42.62 12.80
CA MET A 93 2.06 -41.82 12.90
C MET A 93 2.34 -41.21 11.48
N SER A 94 2.98 -40.04 11.36
CA SER A 94 4.35 -39.76 10.79
C SER A 94 4.69 -40.49 9.48
N ASP A 95 5.36 -39.96 8.45
CA ASP A 95 6.09 -38.71 8.14
C ASP A 95 6.38 -38.72 6.61
N ASP A 96 7.00 -37.65 6.12
CA ASP A 96 7.94 -37.55 4.98
C ASP A 96 7.48 -37.34 3.51
N GLN A 97 7.73 -36.10 3.06
CA GLN A 97 8.61 -35.67 1.96
C GLN A 97 8.85 -36.60 0.75
N TYR A 98 8.55 -36.14 -0.47
CA TYR A 98 9.52 -35.75 -1.54
C TYR A 98 8.83 -35.58 -2.93
N TRP A 99 9.35 -34.65 -3.73
CA TRP A 99 8.83 -34.22 -5.04
C TRP A 99 9.18 -35.15 -6.22
N ARG A 100 8.34 -35.19 -7.28
CA ARG A 100 8.79 -35.33 -8.70
C ARG A 100 7.70 -34.93 -9.72
N TYR A 101 8.15 -34.27 -10.78
CA TYR A 101 7.42 -33.84 -11.99
C TYR A 101 6.81 -35.03 -12.76
N ASP A 102 5.59 -34.89 -13.32
CA ASP A 102 5.38 -35.17 -14.75
C ASP A 102 4.06 -34.62 -15.35
N VAL A 103 4.28 -33.99 -16.51
CA VAL A 103 3.52 -33.76 -17.74
C VAL A 103 2.00 -34.04 -17.86
N SER A 104 1.36 -33.03 -18.50
CA SER A 104 0.06 -32.97 -19.18
C SER A 104 -0.76 -34.24 -19.41
N GLN A 105 -2.04 -34.21 -19.01
CA GLN A 105 -3.09 -35.00 -19.66
C GLN A 105 -4.33 -34.17 -19.99
N LYS A 106 -4.56 -34.05 -21.31
CA LYS A 106 -5.84 -33.81 -21.99
C LYS A 106 -7.01 -34.41 -21.19
N ARG A 107 -7.93 -33.57 -20.69
CA ARG A 107 -9.24 -34.06 -20.25
C ARG A 107 -10.15 -34.28 -21.46
N ARG A 108 -10.43 -35.56 -21.69
CA ARG A 108 -11.44 -36.10 -22.60
C ARG A 108 -12.84 -35.56 -22.27
N ARG A 109 -13.65 -35.43 -23.33
CA ARG A 109 -15.10 -35.24 -23.28
C ARG A 109 -15.76 -36.44 -22.58
N HIS A 110 -16.77 -36.16 -21.76
CA HIS A 110 -17.85 -37.10 -21.47
C HIS A 110 -19.19 -36.38 -21.61
N ASP A 111 -20.10 -37.08 -22.27
CA ASP A 111 -21.39 -36.67 -22.78
C ASP A 111 -22.50 -37.14 -21.81
N ALA A 112 -23.51 -36.28 -21.56
CA ALA A 112 -24.84 -36.59 -21.04
C ALA A 112 -25.61 -35.30 -20.68
N GLY A 113 -26.80 -35.12 -21.27
CA GLY A 113 -27.79 -34.09 -20.93
C GLY A 113 -27.62 -32.79 -21.72
N ASP A 114 -28.06 -32.78 -22.98
CA ASP A 114 -27.75 -31.75 -23.99
C ASP A 114 -28.95 -30.89 -24.44
N GLY A 115 -29.96 -30.72 -23.58
CA GLY A 115 -31.17 -29.93 -23.91
C GLY A 115 -31.31 -28.56 -23.23
N GLU A 116 -30.65 -28.33 -22.09
CA GLU A 116 -30.91 -27.14 -21.25
C GLU A 116 -29.74 -26.17 -21.11
N LYS A 117 -28.59 -26.46 -21.74
CA LYS A 117 -27.37 -25.67 -21.58
C LYS A 117 -27.41 -24.43 -22.48
N ILE A 118 -27.07 -23.28 -21.90
CA ILE A 118 -27.09 -21.97 -22.54
C ILE A 118 -25.79 -21.76 -23.32
N CYS A 119 -25.87 -21.16 -24.51
CA CYS A 119 -24.69 -20.91 -25.34
C CYS A 119 -23.82 -19.80 -24.75
N PHE A 120 -22.62 -20.15 -24.27
CA PHE A 120 -21.68 -19.18 -23.73
C PHE A 120 -21.33 -18.08 -24.75
N LYS A 121 -21.15 -18.42 -26.03
CA LYS A 121 -20.75 -17.45 -27.05
C LYS A 121 -21.87 -16.43 -27.31
N PHE A 122 -23.12 -16.87 -27.35
CA PHE A 122 -24.28 -15.98 -27.47
C PHE A 122 -24.45 -15.09 -26.22
N VAL A 123 -24.34 -15.66 -25.02
CA VAL A 123 -24.50 -14.93 -23.75
C VAL A 123 -23.37 -13.91 -23.53
N SER A 124 -22.14 -14.24 -23.88
CA SER A 124 -20.99 -13.34 -23.72
C SER A 124 -20.88 -12.28 -24.80
N SER A 125 -21.11 -12.64 -26.07
CA SER A 125 -20.84 -11.75 -27.21
C SER A 125 -22.06 -11.30 -28.00
N GLY A 126 -23.24 -11.87 -27.72
CA GLY A 126 -24.50 -11.48 -28.36
C GLY A 126 -24.71 -11.99 -29.78
N SER A 127 -23.72 -12.66 -30.37
CA SER A 127 -23.82 -13.29 -31.67
C SER A 127 -23.16 -14.67 -31.59
N CYS A 128 -23.84 -15.68 -32.11
CA CYS A 128 -23.30 -17.02 -32.22
C CYS A 128 -23.05 -17.32 -33.71
N PRO A 129 -21.83 -17.71 -34.10
CA PRO A 129 -21.51 -18.00 -35.51
C PRO A 129 -22.27 -19.22 -36.06
N ARG A 130 -22.87 -20.04 -35.19
CA ARG A 130 -23.72 -21.18 -35.58
C ARG A 130 -25.19 -20.80 -35.77
N GLY A 131 -25.57 -19.56 -35.45
CA GLY A 131 -26.94 -19.06 -35.61
C GLY A 131 -27.99 -19.97 -34.97
N GLU A 132 -29.10 -20.17 -35.66
CA GLU A 132 -30.22 -21.04 -35.23
C GLU A 132 -29.88 -22.54 -35.24
N LYS A 133 -28.75 -22.94 -35.83
CA LYS A 133 -28.27 -24.34 -35.84
C LYS A 133 -27.40 -24.68 -34.64
N CYS A 134 -27.39 -23.84 -33.60
CA CYS A 134 -26.61 -24.04 -32.40
C CYS A 134 -27.31 -25.03 -31.45
N ASN A 135 -26.61 -26.08 -31.01
CA ASN A 135 -27.13 -27.06 -30.04
C ASN A 135 -27.36 -26.49 -28.63
N PHE A 136 -26.94 -25.25 -28.37
CA PHE A 136 -27.08 -24.60 -27.06
C PHE A 136 -28.09 -23.46 -27.12
N ARG A 137 -28.89 -23.28 -26.07
CA ARG A 137 -29.97 -22.29 -26.03
C ARG A 137 -29.44 -20.87 -26.13
N HIS A 138 -30.02 -20.07 -27.03
CA HIS A 138 -29.76 -18.63 -27.16
C HIS A 138 -30.79 -17.85 -26.35
N ASP A 139 -30.50 -17.68 -25.06
CA ASP A 139 -31.40 -17.06 -24.10
C ASP A 139 -31.04 -15.57 -23.89
N GLY A 140 -31.96 -14.68 -24.23
CA GLY A 140 -31.78 -13.23 -24.11
C GLY A 140 -31.69 -12.75 -22.66
N ASP A 141 -32.46 -13.36 -21.76
CA ASP A 141 -32.48 -13.00 -20.33
C ASP A 141 -31.19 -13.45 -19.66
N ALA A 142 -30.67 -14.63 -20.03
CA ALA A 142 -29.36 -15.10 -19.56
C ALA A 142 -28.22 -14.17 -19.99
N ARG A 143 -28.31 -13.59 -21.20
CA ARG A 143 -27.36 -12.59 -21.71
C ARG A 143 -27.42 -11.29 -20.90
N GLU A 144 -28.62 -10.79 -20.61
CA GLU A 144 -28.75 -9.59 -19.78
C GLU A 144 -28.21 -9.82 -18.37
N ARG A 145 -28.52 -10.96 -17.76
CA ARG A 145 -28.03 -11.32 -16.42
C ARG A 145 -26.51 -11.49 -16.39
N TYR A 146 -25.93 -12.09 -17.44
CA TYR A 146 -24.47 -12.18 -17.58
C TYR A 146 -23.81 -10.80 -17.75
N LYS A 147 -24.40 -9.89 -18.55
CA LYS A 147 -23.94 -8.49 -18.66
C LYS A 147 -24.03 -7.73 -17.34
N ARG A 148 -25.01 -8.04 -16.49
CA ARG A 148 -25.15 -7.49 -15.12
C ARG A 148 -24.19 -8.14 -14.11
N GLY A 149 -23.30 -9.03 -14.56
CA GLY A 149 -22.22 -9.62 -13.77
C GLY A 149 -22.60 -10.89 -13.02
N VAL A 150 -23.71 -11.56 -13.39
CA VAL A 150 -24.09 -12.86 -12.82
C VAL A 150 -23.23 -13.97 -13.44
N CYS A 151 -22.78 -14.92 -12.61
CA CYS A 151 -21.85 -15.97 -13.02
C CYS A 151 -22.47 -16.86 -14.10
N PHE A 152 -21.72 -17.12 -15.18
CA PHE A 152 -22.19 -18.00 -16.24
C PHE A 152 -22.39 -19.45 -15.77
N ASP A 153 -21.49 -19.99 -14.95
CA ASP A 153 -21.64 -21.36 -14.44
C ASP A 153 -22.87 -21.49 -13.53
N PHE A 154 -23.15 -20.45 -12.75
CA PHE A 154 -24.36 -20.36 -11.96
C PHE A 154 -25.63 -20.23 -12.82
N LEU A 155 -25.61 -19.41 -13.87
CA LEU A 155 -26.72 -19.27 -14.82
C LEU A 155 -26.97 -20.54 -15.64
N ASN A 156 -25.91 -21.27 -15.99
CA ASN A 156 -25.98 -22.41 -16.90
C ASN A 156 -26.18 -23.75 -16.17
N LYS A 157 -25.70 -23.89 -14.93
CA LYS A 157 -25.76 -25.13 -14.15
C LYS A 157 -26.50 -25.01 -12.83
N GLY A 158 -26.97 -23.81 -12.45
CA GLY A 158 -27.56 -23.52 -11.14
C GLY A 158 -26.58 -23.56 -9.97
N LYS A 159 -25.31 -23.94 -10.21
CA LYS A 159 -24.26 -24.04 -9.21
C LYS A 159 -22.92 -23.63 -9.81
N CYS A 160 -22.14 -22.88 -9.05
CA CYS A 160 -20.76 -22.57 -9.39
C CYS A 160 -19.82 -23.36 -8.48
N GLU A 161 -18.90 -24.10 -9.08
CA GLU A 161 -17.89 -24.89 -8.35
C GLU A 161 -16.93 -24.00 -7.52
N ARG A 162 -16.88 -22.70 -7.82
CA ARG A 162 -16.12 -21.71 -7.05
C ARG A 162 -16.89 -21.15 -5.85
N GLY A 163 -18.17 -21.49 -5.70
CA GLY A 163 -18.99 -21.11 -4.54
C GLY A 163 -18.93 -19.60 -4.21
N PRO A 164 -18.70 -19.22 -2.94
CA PRO A 164 -18.60 -17.81 -2.53
C PRO A 164 -17.33 -17.11 -3.03
N ASP A 165 -16.32 -17.84 -3.51
CA ASP A 165 -15.07 -17.31 -4.06
C ASP A 165 -15.16 -16.94 -5.55
N CYS A 166 -16.35 -17.06 -6.15
CA CYS A 166 -16.56 -16.67 -7.53
C CYS A 166 -16.65 -15.15 -7.68
N SER A 167 -15.89 -14.59 -8.63
CA SER A 167 -15.87 -13.15 -8.92
C SER A 167 -17.16 -12.60 -9.55
N PHE A 168 -18.15 -13.46 -9.82
CA PHE A 168 -19.42 -13.12 -10.44
C PHE A 168 -20.58 -13.36 -9.46
N LYS A 169 -21.66 -12.59 -9.59
CA LYS A 169 -22.81 -12.64 -8.68
C LYS A 169 -23.55 -13.99 -8.78
N HIS A 170 -24.01 -14.51 -7.65
CA HIS A 170 -24.80 -15.75 -7.52
C HIS A 170 -26.19 -15.50 -6.91
N SER A 171 -26.87 -14.41 -7.28
CA SER A 171 -28.25 -14.11 -6.86
C SER A 171 -29.09 -13.65 -8.06
N LEU A 172 -30.38 -14.02 -8.06
CA LEU A 172 -31.30 -13.84 -9.19
C LEU A 172 -32.45 -12.85 -8.92
N GLN A 173 -32.48 -12.14 -7.79
CA GLN A 173 -33.60 -11.23 -7.47
C GLN A 173 -33.54 -9.89 -8.23
N ASN A 174 -34.68 -9.52 -8.81
CA ASN A 174 -35.04 -8.21 -9.34
C ASN A 174 -36.05 -7.57 -8.39
N GLU A 175 -35.71 -6.48 -7.72
CA GLU A 175 -36.58 -5.40 -7.19
C GLU A 175 -35.60 -4.20 -7.06
N GLY A 176 -35.79 -3.01 -7.64
CA GLY A 176 -36.92 -2.10 -7.45
C GLY A 176 -36.54 -1.08 -6.35
N ASP A 177 -36.05 0.10 -6.75
CA ASP A 177 -35.79 1.33 -5.96
C ASP A 177 -34.85 1.31 -4.73
N MET A 178 -33.62 1.83 -4.95
CA MET A 178 -32.80 2.70 -4.07
C MET A 178 -31.32 2.62 -4.52
N PRO A 179 -30.57 3.74 -4.59
CA PRO A 179 -29.17 3.69 -4.99
C PRO A 179 -28.38 2.93 -3.91
N PRO A 180 -27.67 1.83 -4.25
CA PRO A 180 -26.95 1.09 -3.25
C PRO A 180 -25.77 1.95 -2.78
N SER A 181 -25.84 2.32 -1.51
CA SER A 181 -24.69 2.71 -0.69
C SER A 181 -23.50 1.84 -1.10
N ARG A 182 -22.44 2.50 -1.58
CA ARG A 182 -21.18 1.89 -1.99
C ARG A 182 -20.63 1.11 -0.79
N ARG A 183 -20.94 -0.19 -0.70
CA ARG A 183 -20.09 -1.09 0.09
C ARG A 183 -18.70 -1.09 -0.57
N PRO A 184 -17.62 -0.98 0.22
CA PRO A 184 -16.27 -0.84 -0.32
C PRO A 184 -15.87 -2.16 -0.99
N GLY A 185 -16.07 -2.23 -2.30
CA GLY A 185 -15.64 -3.34 -3.13
C GLY A 185 -14.34 -2.99 -3.82
N SER A 186 -13.30 -3.77 -3.54
CA SER A 186 -12.11 -3.96 -4.37
C SER A 186 -11.02 -2.87 -4.35
N GLU A 187 -10.41 -2.63 -3.18
CA GLU A 187 -9.04 -2.10 -3.10
C GLU A 187 -7.96 -3.14 -3.46
N ASN A 188 -8.30 -4.44 -3.50
CA ASN A 188 -7.29 -5.51 -3.43
C ASN A 188 -6.83 -6.12 -4.76
N THR A 189 -7.23 -5.57 -5.91
CA THR A 189 -6.68 -5.98 -7.22
C THR A 189 -5.52 -5.08 -7.68
N ARG A 190 -5.45 -3.82 -7.25
CA ARG A 190 -4.34 -2.90 -7.59
C ARG A 190 -3.09 -3.11 -6.72
N SER A 191 -3.25 -3.66 -5.52
CA SER A 191 -2.14 -4.04 -4.62
C SER A 191 -1.32 -5.24 -5.12
N LYS A 192 -1.79 -5.96 -6.15
CA LYS A 192 -1.12 -7.17 -6.64
C LYS A 192 0.16 -6.89 -7.42
N GLU A 193 0.23 -5.74 -8.09
CA GLU A 193 1.34 -5.34 -9.00
C GLU A 193 1.99 -4.01 -8.60
N CYS A 194 1.65 -3.44 -7.44
CA CYS A 194 2.21 -2.17 -7.01
C CYS A 194 3.72 -2.29 -6.75
N TRP A 195 4.51 -1.37 -7.31
CA TRP A 195 5.97 -1.33 -7.14
C TRP A 195 6.42 -0.75 -5.80
N PHE A 196 5.53 -0.07 -5.08
CA PHE A 196 5.81 0.62 -3.81
C PHE A 196 5.24 -0.10 -2.59
N CYS A 197 4.40 -1.14 -2.76
CA CYS A 197 3.92 -1.90 -1.62
C CYS A 197 5.00 -2.87 -1.13
N LEU A 198 5.40 -2.81 0.14
CA LEU A 198 6.36 -3.76 0.73
C LEU A 198 5.87 -5.22 0.70
N SER A 199 4.56 -5.45 0.60
CA SER A 199 3.95 -6.77 0.43
C SER A 199 3.90 -7.27 -1.03
N SER A 200 4.40 -6.46 -1.98
CA SER A 200 4.48 -6.82 -3.39
C SER A 200 5.76 -7.62 -3.67
N PRO A 201 5.71 -8.71 -4.45
CA PRO A 201 6.92 -9.42 -4.86
C PRO A 201 7.80 -8.60 -5.82
N ASN A 202 7.26 -7.52 -6.41
CA ASN A 202 7.96 -6.63 -7.33
C ASN A 202 8.61 -5.44 -6.62
N VAL A 203 8.59 -5.40 -5.28
CA VAL A 203 9.21 -4.30 -4.54
C VAL A 203 10.72 -4.40 -4.62
N GLU A 204 11.37 -3.30 -4.96
CA GLU A 204 12.84 -3.19 -5.03
C GLU A 204 13.38 -2.97 -3.61
N SER A 205 13.39 -4.03 -2.80
CA SER A 205 13.73 -3.95 -1.37
C SER A 205 15.15 -3.43 -1.09
N HIS A 206 16.08 -3.57 -2.05
CA HIS A 206 17.44 -3.06 -1.92
C HIS A 206 17.52 -1.53 -1.98
N LEU A 207 16.47 -0.85 -2.44
CA LEU A 207 16.39 0.62 -2.45
C LEU A 207 15.95 1.19 -1.10
N ILE A 208 15.51 0.37 -0.16
CA ILE A 208 15.00 0.82 1.14
C ILE A 208 16.17 1.27 2.02
N ILE A 209 16.05 2.50 2.53
CA ILE A 209 17.03 3.16 3.40
C ILE A 209 16.64 2.98 4.87
N SER A 210 15.40 3.34 5.21
CA SER A 210 14.87 3.32 6.59
C SER A 210 13.40 2.92 6.58
N ILE A 211 12.93 2.24 7.62
CA ILE A 211 11.54 1.78 7.76
C ILE A 211 11.02 2.25 9.12
N GLY A 212 9.97 3.05 9.11
CA GLY A 212 9.19 3.43 10.28
C GLY A 212 7.91 2.59 10.43
N GLU A 213 6.95 3.10 11.21
CA GLU A 213 5.69 2.42 11.49
C GLU A 213 4.71 2.51 10.31
N ASN A 214 4.54 3.71 9.75
CA ASN A 214 3.59 3.99 8.66
C ASN A 214 4.30 4.35 7.34
N TYR A 215 5.54 4.82 7.40
CA TYR A 215 6.32 5.21 6.22
C TYR A 215 7.66 4.49 6.15
N TYR A 216 8.18 4.35 4.94
CA TYR A 216 9.56 3.98 4.72
C TYR A 216 10.23 4.98 3.78
N LEU A 217 11.53 5.13 3.94
CA LEU A 217 12.40 5.94 3.10
C LEU A 217 13.10 5.02 2.10
N ALA A 218 13.06 5.36 0.82
CA ALA A 218 13.74 4.61 -0.22
C ALA A 218 14.44 5.53 -1.23
N LEU A 219 15.53 5.05 -1.83
CA LEU A 219 16.20 5.73 -2.93
C LEU A 219 15.28 5.72 -4.17
N ALA A 220 15.21 6.85 -4.88
CA ALA A 220 14.46 6.92 -6.12
C ALA A 220 15.18 6.14 -7.23
N LYS A 221 14.46 5.26 -7.93
CA LYS A 221 14.98 4.58 -9.12
C LYS A 221 15.28 5.60 -10.22
N GLY A 222 16.50 5.57 -10.78
CA GLY A 222 16.98 6.60 -11.69
C GLY A 222 16.97 8.00 -11.05
N PRO A 223 17.77 8.22 -9.98
CA PRO A 223 17.70 9.41 -9.16
C PRO A 223 18.16 10.66 -9.94
N LEU A 224 17.49 11.79 -9.73
CA LEU A 224 17.86 13.06 -10.37
C LEU A 224 19.22 13.55 -9.88
N VAL A 225 19.43 13.44 -8.56
CA VAL A 225 20.66 13.70 -7.80
C VAL A 225 20.92 12.51 -6.88
N GLU A 226 22.16 12.27 -6.46
CA GLU A 226 22.54 11.06 -5.69
C GLU A 226 21.69 10.85 -4.42
N ASP A 227 21.35 11.92 -3.72
CA ASP A 227 20.55 11.89 -2.49
C ASP A 227 19.02 12.04 -2.76
N HIS A 228 18.55 11.71 -3.97
CA HIS A 228 17.12 11.76 -4.30
C HIS A 228 16.38 10.57 -3.68
N VAL A 229 15.57 10.85 -2.66
CA VAL A 229 14.84 9.85 -1.89
C VAL A 229 13.32 10.06 -1.96
N LEU A 230 12.60 9.00 -1.65
CA LEU A 230 11.14 8.92 -1.63
C LEU A 230 10.69 8.57 -0.22
N ILE A 231 9.72 9.32 0.31
CA ILE A 231 8.99 8.92 1.51
C ILE A 231 7.67 8.29 1.06
N VAL A 232 7.48 7.02 1.41
CA VAL A 232 6.41 6.19 0.85
C VAL A 232 5.63 5.53 2.00
N PRO A 233 4.29 5.60 2.01
CA PRO A 233 3.50 4.86 3.00
C PRO A 233 3.72 3.35 2.84
N VAL A 234 3.80 2.63 3.95
CA VAL A 234 3.90 1.16 3.97
C VAL A 234 2.63 0.54 3.36
N GLU A 235 1.47 1.13 3.64
CA GLU A 235 0.17 0.70 3.11
C GLU A 235 -0.12 1.34 1.75
N HIS A 236 -0.97 0.67 0.94
CA HIS A 236 -1.32 1.17 -0.38
C HIS A 236 -2.28 2.36 -0.27
N MET A 237 -1.72 3.56 -0.17
CA MET A 237 -2.48 4.80 -0.08
C MET A 237 -2.34 5.60 -1.38
N PRO A 238 -3.43 6.23 -1.88
CA PRO A 238 -3.38 7.03 -3.12
C PRO A 238 -2.74 8.41 -2.92
N SER A 239 -2.63 8.88 -1.67
CA SER A 239 -2.00 10.15 -1.30
C SER A 239 -1.38 10.09 0.08
N THR A 240 -0.32 10.85 0.33
CA THR A 240 0.17 11.06 1.71
C THR A 240 -0.76 11.98 2.52
N LEU A 241 -1.68 12.71 1.87
CA LEU A 241 -2.61 13.64 2.53
C LEU A 241 -3.81 12.94 3.18
N SER A 242 -4.12 11.70 2.78
CA SER A 242 -5.27 10.94 3.28
C SER A 242 -4.99 10.14 4.57
N LEU A 243 -3.79 10.23 5.14
CA LEU A 243 -3.41 9.43 6.31
C LEU A 243 -3.85 10.06 7.65
N SER A 244 -3.83 9.22 8.69
CA SER A 244 -4.19 9.58 10.07
C SER A 244 -3.23 10.61 10.67
N SER A 245 -3.62 11.23 11.79
CA SER A 245 -2.78 12.17 12.54
C SER A 245 -1.49 11.54 13.06
N GLU A 246 -1.48 10.24 13.37
CA GLU A 246 -0.28 9.54 13.83
C GLU A 246 0.76 9.43 12.70
N SER A 247 0.29 9.06 11.50
CA SER A 247 1.12 9.01 10.31
C SER A 247 1.68 10.39 9.93
N GLU A 248 0.93 11.48 10.15
CA GLU A 248 1.44 12.86 9.93
C GLU A 248 2.66 13.17 10.78
N VAL A 249 2.64 12.77 12.05
CA VAL A 249 3.75 13.04 12.97
C VAL A 249 5.00 12.32 12.48
N GLU A 250 4.88 11.07 12.05
CA GLU A 250 5.98 10.30 11.48
C GLU A 250 6.52 10.89 10.18
N LEU A 251 5.64 11.29 9.25
CA LEU A 251 6.05 11.94 8.01
C LEU A 251 6.82 13.24 8.29
N CYS A 252 6.30 14.07 9.21
CA CYS A 252 6.97 15.30 9.62
C CYS A 252 8.35 15.01 10.22
N ARG A 253 8.53 13.92 10.98
CA ARG A 253 9.86 13.52 11.48
C ARG A 253 10.81 13.21 10.31
N PHE A 254 10.38 12.41 9.34
CA PHE A 254 11.19 12.14 8.14
C PHE A 254 11.57 13.41 7.37
N GLN A 255 10.61 14.30 7.11
CA GLN A 255 10.88 15.57 6.41
C GLN A 255 11.88 16.44 7.18
N ASN A 256 11.71 16.60 8.50
CA ASN A 256 12.62 17.36 9.34
C ASN A 256 14.03 16.73 9.40
N SER A 257 14.12 15.41 9.50
CA SER A 257 15.40 14.67 9.47
C SER A 257 16.13 14.88 8.15
N LEU A 258 15.43 14.75 7.01
CA LEU A 258 16.01 15.00 5.69
C LEU A 258 16.45 16.46 5.52
N GLN A 259 15.67 17.42 6.01
CA GLN A 259 16.06 18.83 6.01
C GLN A 259 17.36 19.07 6.79
N ARG A 260 17.49 18.50 8.00
CA ARG A 260 18.72 18.62 8.82
C ARG A 260 19.92 17.97 8.12
N TYR A 261 19.74 16.77 7.59
CA TYR A 261 20.76 16.03 6.84
C TYR A 261 21.22 16.80 5.59
N CYS A 262 20.30 17.34 4.79
CA CYS A 262 20.67 18.11 3.61
C CYS A 262 21.37 19.42 3.99
N LYS A 263 20.91 20.07 5.06
CA LYS A 263 21.49 21.32 5.55
C LYS A 263 22.93 21.16 6.02
N SER A 264 23.28 20.04 6.66
CA SER A 264 24.67 19.75 7.04
C SER A 264 25.62 19.60 5.84
N GLN A 265 25.07 19.34 4.65
CA GLN A 265 25.81 19.30 3.38
C GLN A 265 25.74 20.58 2.55
N GLY A 266 25.19 21.68 3.08
CA GLY A 266 24.99 22.92 2.32
C GLY A 266 23.95 22.80 1.20
N LYS A 267 22.99 21.89 1.36
CA LYS A 267 21.87 21.65 0.45
C LYS A 267 20.55 21.98 1.15
N GLU A 268 19.53 22.26 0.37
CA GLU A 268 18.14 22.39 0.81
C GLU A 268 17.28 21.37 0.07
N VAL A 269 16.28 20.82 0.75
CA VAL A 269 15.43 19.78 0.18
C VAL A 269 14.09 20.35 -0.24
N ILE A 270 13.63 19.94 -1.43
CA ILE A 270 12.31 20.25 -1.96
C ILE A 270 11.47 18.99 -1.86
N PHE A 271 10.27 19.12 -1.29
CA PHE A 271 9.30 18.02 -1.25
C PHE A 271 8.20 18.28 -2.26
N PHE A 272 7.79 17.28 -3.02
CA PHE A 272 6.61 17.42 -3.88
C PHE A 272 5.90 16.08 -4.07
N GLU A 273 4.59 16.14 -4.30
CA GLU A 273 3.77 14.97 -4.57
C GLU A 273 2.80 15.29 -5.70
N TRP A 274 2.62 14.31 -6.59
CA TRP A 274 1.54 14.28 -7.56
C TRP A 274 0.43 13.36 -7.04
N VAL A 275 -0.63 13.96 -6.49
CA VAL A 275 -1.80 13.25 -5.98
C VAL A 275 -2.80 13.04 -7.11
N SER A 276 -2.85 11.82 -7.64
CA SER A 276 -3.77 11.46 -8.72
C SER A 276 -5.01 10.74 -8.20
N ILE A 277 -6.19 11.20 -8.61
CA ILE A 277 -7.47 10.49 -8.38
C ILE A 277 -7.49 9.06 -8.96
N ARG A 278 -6.65 8.80 -9.97
CA ARG A 278 -6.59 7.48 -10.62
C ARG A 278 -5.83 6.45 -9.78
N GLY A 279 -5.31 6.85 -8.62
CA GLY A 279 -4.87 5.96 -7.54
C GLY A 279 -3.60 5.19 -7.87
N THR A 280 -2.48 5.89 -7.87
CA THR A 280 -1.14 5.30 -7.76
C THR A 280 -0.68 5.37 -6.31
N HIS A 281 0.16 4.44 -5.87
CA HIS A 281 0.73 4.48 -4.52
C HIS A 281 1.45 5.81 -4.29
N ALA A 282 1.10 6.48 -3.21
CA ALA A 282 1.63 7.77 -2.82
C ALA A 282 3.15 7.72 -2.68
N ASN A 283 3.84 8.67 -3.30
CA ASN A 283 5.27 8.83 -3.12
C ASN A 283 5.56 10.31 -2.99
N LEU A 284 6.00 10.72 -1.80
CA LEU A 284 6.48 12.07 -1.58
C LEU A 284 7.95 12.11 -2.00
N GLN A 285 8.24 12.84 -3.07
CA GLN A 285 9.59 12.97 -3.61
C GLN A 285 10.35 14.00 -2.79
N ALA A 286 11.59 13.69 -2.40
CA ALA A 286 12.47 14.58 -1.66
C ALA A 286 13.77 14.78 -2.45
N ILE A 287 13.92 15.95 -3.06
CA ILE A 287 15.06 16.26 -3.94
C ILE A 287 15.93 17.35 -3.30
N PRO A 288 17.15 17.02 -2.87
CA PRO A 288 18.09 18.02 -2.40
C PRO A 288 18.68 18.82 -3.57
N ILE A 289 18.81 20.12 -3.34
CA ILE A 289 19.42 21.08 -4.25
C ILE A 289 20.48 21.90 -3.51
N PRO A 290 21.51 22.43 -4.19
CA PRO A 290 22.44 23.36 -3.56
C PRO A 290 21.70 24.60 -3.03
N SER A 291 22.01 25.06 -1.81
CA SER A 291 21.35 26.23 -1.19
C SER A 291 21.43 27.50 -2.06
N SER A 292 22.51 27.65 -2.85
CA SER A 292 22.67 28.75 -3.80
C SER A 292 21.58 28.81 -4.88
N LYS A 293 20.91 27.68 -5.16
CA LYS A 293 19.83 27.58 -6.14
C LYS A 293 18.43 27.68 -5.53
N ALA A 294 18.30 27.66 -4.19
CA ALA A 294 17.00 27.66 -3.51
C ALA A 294 16.11 28.87 -3.89
N VAL A 295 16.72 30.05 -4.00
CA VAL A 295 16.04 31.31 -4.39
C VAL A 295 15.44 31.26 -5.80
N MET A 296 15.96 30.39 -6.68
CA MET A 296 15.47 30.25 -8.05
C MET A 296 14.34 29.22 -8.19
N VAL A 297 14.09 28.39 -7.17
CA VAL A 297 13.12 27.28 -7.22
C VAL A 297 11.72 27.80 -7.53
N GLU A 298 11.24 28.78 -6.78
CA GLU A 298 9.90 29.34 -6.99
C GLU A 298 9.73 29.92 -8.40
N LYS A 299 10.74 30.64 -8.89
CA LYS A 299 10.75 31.19 -10.25
C LYS A 299 10.74 30.08 -11.30
N ALA A 300 11.50 29.01 -11.10
CA ALA A 300 11.56 27.87 -12.02
C ALA A 300 10.21 27.14 -12.12
N PHE A 301 9.56 26.86 -10.98
CA PHE A 301 8.21 26.28 -10.96
C PHE A 301 7.19 27.18 -11.63
N ASN A 302 7.19 28.48 -11.33
CA ASN A 302 6.26 29.42 -11.93
C ASN A 302 6.47 29.58 -13.45
N LEU A 303 7.72 29.61 -13.92
CA LEU A 303 8.03 29.64 -15.35
C LEU A 303 7.54 28.38 -16.06
N ALA A 304 7.74 27.20 -15.45
CA ALA A 304 7.26 25.94 -16.00
C ALA A 304 5.73 25.86 -16.03
N ALA A 305 5.06 26.31 -14.97
CA ALA A 305 3.60 26.40 -14.90
C ALA A 305 3.05 27.31 -16.01
N GLN A 306 3.66 28.48 -16.22
CA GLN A 306 3.26 29.41 -17.28
C GLN A 306 3.39 28.79 -18.67
N LYS A 307 4.48 28.06 -18.94
CA LYS A 307 4.65 27.32 -20.21
C LYS A 307 3.57 26.26 -20.43
N MET A 308 3.03 25.70 -19.35
CA MET A 308 1.94 24.72 -19.37
C MET A 308 0.54 25.36 -19.31
N GLY A 309 0.45 26.69 -19.25
CA GLY A 309 -0.82 27.41 -19.25
C GLY A 309 -1.54 27.45 -17.90
N PHE A 310 -0.85 27.23 -16.78
CA PHE A 310 -1.43 27.35 -15.44
C PHE A 310 -0.57 28.22 -14.51
N LYS A 311 -1.11 28.52 -13.32
CA LYS A 311 -0.43 29.26 -12.27
C LYS A 311 -0.56 28.53 -10.94
N PHE A 312 0.48 28.63 -10.12
CA PHE A 312 0.46 28.13 -8.75
C PHE A 312 -0.26 29.10 -7.82
N VAL A 313 -0.92 28.54 -6.81
CA VAL A 313 -1.31 29.27 -5.61
C VAL A 313 -0.17 29.10 -4.60
N SER A 314 0.56 30.18 -4.33
CA SER A 314 1.62 30.20 -3.32
C SER A 314 1.04 30.54 -1.95
N LYS A 315 1.39 29.75 -0.92
CA LYS A 315 1.14 30.10 0.49
C LYS A 315 2.35 29.79 1.34
N ASN A 316 2.69 30.69 2.26
CA ASN A 316 3.80 30.52 3.18
C ASN A 316 3.31 30.03 4.54
N PHE A 317 4.08 29.14 5.17
CA PHE A 317 3.80 28.56 6.48
C PHE A 317 5.07 28.50 7.32
N ASP A 318 4.93 28.76 8.62
CA ASP A 318 6.03 28.72 9.58
C ASP A 318 6.48 27.29 9.93
N SER A 319 5.58 26.31 9.78
CA SER A 319 5.84 24.91 10.08
C SER A 319 5.35 23.97 8.98
N ILE A 320 6.09 22.86 8.77
CA ILE A 320 5.68 21.79 7.84
C ILE A 320 4.29 21.26 8.22
N SER A 321 4.03 21.09 9.51
CA SER A 321 2.75 20.59 10.01
C SER A 321 1.56 21.48 9.63
N ASP A 322 1.71 22.80 9.64
CA ASP A 322 0.61 23.71 9.29
C ASP A 322 0.40 23.77 7.78
N GLY A 323 1.48 23.72 7.00
CA GLY A 323 1.41 23.55 5.55
C GLY A 323 0.70 22.26 5.15
N ARG A 324 1.01 21.14 5.80
CA ARG A 324 0.35 19.85 5.63
C ARG A 324 -1.15 19.90 5.98
N LYS A 325 -1.51 20.52 7.11
CA LYS A 325 -2.93 20.73 7.48
C LYS A 325 -3.65 21.51 6.40
N PHE A 326 -3.05 22.58 5.88
CA PHE A 326 -3.62 23.33 4.76
C PHE A 326 -3.79 22.44 3.52
N LEU A 327 -2.77 21.68 3.11
CA LEU A 327 -2.87 20.78 1.95
C LEU A 327 -4.02 19.77 2.09
N LYS A 328 -4.25 19.22 3.28
CA LYS A 328 -5.40 18.33 3.54
C LYS A 328 -6.74 18.99 3.28
N THR A 329 -6.90 20.27 3.65
CA THR A 329 -8.15 21.01 3.34
C THR A 329 -8.36 21.23 1.85
N GLN A 330 -7.28 21.13 1.05
CA GLN A 330 -7.35 21.36 -0.39
C GLN A 330 -7.60 20.09 -1.19
N ALA A 331 -7.32 18.91 -0.61
CA ALA A 331 -7.61 17.61 -1.20
C ALA A 331 -9.08 17.25 -0.97
N ASP A 332 -9.92 17.50 -1.97
CA ASP A 332 -11.36 17.22 -1.95
C ASP A 332 -11.71 15.79 -2.36
N GLY A 333 -10.74 15.03 -2.88
CA GLY A 333 -10.92 13.67 -3.39
C GLY A 333 -11.58 13.59 -4.78
N GLU A 334 -11.97 14.73 -5.34
CA GLU A 334 -12.62 14.84 -6.65
C GLU A 334 -11.65 15.37 -7.72
N SER A 335 -10.68 16.18 -7.32
CA SER A 335 -9.63 16.73 -8.18
C SER A 335 -8.26 16.13 -7.87
N SER A 336 -7.40 16.08 -8.90
CA SER A 336 -5.99 15.74 -8.68
C SER A 336 -5.23 16.98 -8.21
N LEU A 337 -4.18 16.78 -7.43
CA LEU A 337 -3.44 17.87 -6.80
C LEU A 337 -1.95 17.69 -7.02
N PHE A 338 -1.30 18.71 -7.57
CA PHE A 338 0.15 18.83 -7.51
C PHE A 338 0.51 19.88 -6.45
N TYR A 339 1.43 19.53 -5.56
CA TYR A 339 2.02 20.51 -4.66
C TYR A 339 3.53 20.33 -4.54
N ALA A 340 4.23 21.44 -4.30
CA ALA A 340 5.64 21.47 -3.97
C ALA A 340 5.89 22.34 -2.74
N GLU A 341 6.49 21.77 -1.71
CA GLU A 341 7.01 22.45 -0.54
C GLU A 341 8.45 22.88 -0.84
N ILE A 342 8.65 24.19 -1.01
CA ILE A 342 9.93 24.77 -1.36
C ILE A 342 10.63 25.32 -0.10
N PRO A 343 11.96 25.51 -0.14
CA PRO A 343 12.66 26.04 1.02
C PRO A 343 12.18 27.45 1.37
N GLY A 344 12.12 27.75 2.66
CA GLY A 344 11.49 28.97 3.20
C GLY A 344 10.02 28.81 3.60
N GLY A 345 9.47 27.59 3.59
CA GLY A 345 8.13 27.29 4.10
C GLY A 345 6.98 27.60 3.13
N THR A 346 7.31 27.99 1.90
CA THR A 346 6.31 28.24 0.86
C THR A 346 5.85 26.94 0.23
N ILE A 347 4.55 26.81 0.01
CA ILE A 347 3.90 25.72 -0.71
C ILE A 347 3.32 26.29 -2.00
N LEU A 348 3.71 25.69 -3.12
CA LEU A 348 3.15 25.93 -4.44
C LEU A 348 2.09 24.88 -4.72
N LEU A 349 0.85 25.29 -4.94
CA LEU A 349 -0.30 24.40 -5.10
C LEU A 349 -0.97 24.59 -6.46
N HIS A 350 -1.27 23.48 -7.16
CA HIS A 350 -2.07 23.50 -8.37
C HIS A 350 -3.09 22.34 -8.37
N ARG A 351 -4.37 22.71 -8.48
CA ARG A 351 -5.48 21.77 -8.65
C ARG A 351 -5.65 21.43 -10.13
N VAL A 352 -5.74 20.15 -10.42
CA VAL A 352 -5.90 19.60 -11.77
C VAL A 352 -7.24 18.90 -11.86
N GLU A 353 -8.10 19.37 -12.76
CA GLU A 353 -9.39 18.76 -13.05
C GLU A 353 -9.21 17.35 -13.64
N GLU A 354 -10.13 16.42 -13.35
CA GLU A 354 -10.06 15.00 -13.73
C GLU A 354 -9.79 14.73 -15.23
N LYS A 355 -10.28 15.62 -16.10
CA LYS A 355 -10.15 15.48 -17.56
C LYS A 355 -8.82 15.96 -18.11
N VAL A 356 -8.06 16.72 -17.32
CA VAL A 356 -6.79 17.31 -17.74
C VAL A 356 -5.65 16.33 -17.47
N ARG A 357 -4.84 16.06 -18.49
CA ARG A 357 -3.65 15.21 -18.36
C ARG A 357 -2.49 16.05 -17.82
N PHE A 358 -2.06 15.78 -16.59
CA PHE A 358 -0.88 16.40 -15.99
C PHE A 358 0.34 15.48 -16.07
N PRO A 359 1.56 16.00 -16.35
CA PRO A 359 2.77 15.18 -16.41
C PRO A 359 3.14 14.67 -15.01
N ALA A 360 3.19 13.35 -14.84
CA ALA A 360 3.57 12.74 -13.57
C ALA A 360 5.03 13.06 -13.14
N GLN A 361 5.88 13.44 -14.10
CA GLN A 361 7.28 13.80 -13.86
C GLN A 361 7.50 15.33 -13.77
N PHE A 362 6.43 16.14 -13.76
CA PHE A 362 6.52 17.60 -13.81
C PHE A 362 7.50 18.18 -12.78
N GLY A 363 7.38 17.78 -11.50
CA GLY A 363 8.30 18.26 -10.44
C GLY A 363 9.76 17.92 -10.74
N ARG A 364 10.03 16.74 -11.29
CA ARG A 364 11.38 16.33 -11.68
C ARG A 364 11.90 17.09 -12.89
N GLU A 365 11.07 17.31 -13.91
CA GLU A 365 11.44 18.09 -15.10
C GLU A 365 11.84 19.53 -14.74
N VAL A 366 11.09 20.17 -13.84
CA VAL A 366 11.39 21.51 -13.35
C VAL A 366 12.74 21.54 -12.64
N LEU A 367 12.98 20.61 -11.71
CA LEU A 367 14.23 20.57 -10.95
C LEU A 367 15.42 20.12 -11.80
N ALA A 368 15.21 19.25 -12.78
CA ALA A 368 16.22 18.87 -13.77
C ALA A 368 16.66 20.08 -14.59
N GLY A 369 15.71 20.91 -15.03
CA GLY A 369 16.02 22.18 -15.70
C GLY A 369 16.82 23.13 -14.81
N LEU A 370 16.42 23.29 -13.55
CA LEU A 370 17.13 24.16 -12.58
C LEU A 370 18.55 23.66 -12.27
N LEU A 371 18.76 22.35 -12.25
CA LEU A 371 20.05 21.74 -11.96
C LEU A 371 20.96 21.62 -13.19
N ASN A 372 20.49 21.99 -14.39
CA ASN A 372 21.15 21.71 -15.67
C ASN A 372 21.41 20.21 -15.89
N MET A 373 20.44 19.38 -15.50
CA MET A 373 20.48 17.91 -15.60
C MET A 373 19.28 17.41 -16.39
N ALA A 374 19.00 18.01 -17.55
CA ALA A 374 17.78 17.74 -18.33
C ALA A 374 17.62 16.24 -18.70
N ASP A 375 18.72 15.55 -18.99
CA ASP A 375 18.71 14.12 -19.33
C ASP A 375 18.22 13.22 -18.18
N ASN A 376 18.32 13.70 -16.94
CA ASN A 376 17.95 12.99 -15.72
C ASN A 376 16.48 13.20 -15.30
N ALA A 377 15.70 13.97 -16.08
CA ALA A 377 14.29 14.23 -15.80
C ALA A 377 13.44 12.94 -15.90
N ASP A 378 13.68 12.10 -16.91
CA ASP A 378 13.07 10.77 -17.01
C ASP A 378 13.95 9.73 -16.31
N TRP A 379 13.43 9.10 -15.25
CA TRP A 379 14.14 8.03 -14.55
C TRP A 379 14.55 6.87 -15.46
N ARG A 380 13.83 6.64 -16.57
CA ARG A 380 14.14 5.53 -17.49
C ARG A 380 15.47 5.69 -18.21
N ASN A 381 15.95 6.93 -18.33
CA ASN A 381 17.20 7.25 -19.02
C ASN A 381 18.42 6.87 -18.17
N ARG A 382 18.29 6.93 -16.84
CA ARG A 382 19.37 6.62 -15.90
C ARG A 382 19.17 5.25 -15.29
N LYS A 383 19.65 4.22 -15.99
CA LYS A 383 19.65 2.84 -15.51
C LYS A 383 20.95 2.55 -14.77
N HIS A 384 20.92 2.70 -13.46
CA HIS A 384 21.94 2.05 -12.63
C HIS A 384 21.69 0.54 -12.63
N ASN A 385 22.75 -0.25 -12.57
CA ASN A 385 22.61 -1.66 -12.24
C ASN A 385 22.29 -1.80 -10.74
N LYS A 386 21.86 -2.99 -10.34
CA LYS A 386 21.42 -3.23 -8.96
C LYS A 386 22.55 -3.03 -7.95
N GLU A 387 23.78 -3.37 -8.34
CA GLU A 387 24.98 -3.25 -7.51
C GLU A 387 25.33 -1.78 -7.23
N GLU A 388 25.25 -0.91 -8.24
CA GLU A 388 25.43 0.54 -8.10
C GLU A 388 24.35 1.15 -7.21
N GLU A 389 23.08 0.76 -7.41
CA GLU A 389 21.97 1.22 -6.56
C GLU A 389 22.21 0.81 -5.09
N MET A 390 22.61 -0.44 -4.86
CA MET A 390 22.95 -0.91 -3.51
C MET A 390 24.09 -0.12 -2.87
N LYS A 391 25.13 0.21 -3.65
CA LYS A 391 26.24 1.03 -3.15
C LYS A 391 25.78 2.43 -2.75
N ILE A 392 24.97 3.08 -3.59
CA ILE A 392 24.40 4.41 -3.29
C ILE A 392 23.55 4.35 -2.01
N VAL A 393 22.74 3.31 -1.85
CA VAL A 393 21.90 3.10 -0.66
C VAL A 393 22.74 2.93 0.59
N GLU A 394 23.78 2.08 0.57
CA GLU A 394 24.64 1.86 1.73
C GLU A 394 25.46 3.11 2.08
N ASP A 395 25.97 3.82 1.07
CA ASP A 395 26.66 5.10 1.27
C ASP A 395 25.70 6.15 1.86
N PHE A 396 24.45 6.19 1.42
CA PHE A 396 23.42 7.08 1.98
C PHE A 396 23.08 6.70 3.42
N LYS A 397 22.84 5.41 3.71
CA LYS A 397 22.55 4.92 5.07
C LYS A 397 23.64 5.32 6.05
N SER A 398 24.91 5.13 5.69
CA SER A 398 26.03 5.51 6.53
C SER A 398 26.05 7.01 6.86
N ARG A 399 25.78 7.88 5.88
CA ARG A 399 25.73 9.34 6.11
C ARG A 399 24.46 9.80 6.83
N PHE A 400 23.35 9.10 6.63
CA PHE A 400 22.04 9.46 7.18
C PHE A 400 21.80 8.88 8.58
N GLN A 401 22.61 7.92 9.05
CA GLN A 401 22.42 7.21 10.31
C GLN A 401 22.18 8.11 11.53
N GLU A 402 22.94 9.21 11.67
CA GLU A 402 22.78 10.17 12.78
C GLU A 402 21.48 11.00 12.72
N TYR A 403 20.85 11.04 11.55
CA TYR A 403 19.65 11.83 11.26
C TYR A 403 18.40 10.95 11.13
N ASP A 404 18.55 9.64 11.02
CA ASP A 404 17.45 8.70 10.85
C ASP A 404 16.52 8.74 12.07
N PRO A 405 15.23 9.11 11.90
CA PRO A 405 14.30 9.20 13.03
C PRO A 405 13.93 7.84 13.65
N ASN A 406 14.32 6.73 13.02
CA ASN A 406 14.00 5.37 13.48
C ASN A 406 15.21 4.57 13.99
N CYS A 407 16.43 5.16 13.95
CA CYS A 407 17.65 4.52 14.45
C CYS A 407 17.76 4.53 15.97
#